data_AF-K1Y9X5-F1
#
_entry.id   AF-K1Y9X5-F1
#
_cell.length_a   1.000
_cell.length_b   1.000
_cell.length_c   1.000
_cell.angle_alpha   90.00
_cell.angle_beta   90.00
_cell.angle_gamma   90.00
#
_symmetry.space_group_name_H-M   'P 1'
#
loop_
_entity.id
_entity.type
_entity.pdbx_description
1 polymer ?
#
loop_
_entity_poly.entity_id
_entity_poly.type
_entity_poly.pdbx_seq_one_letter_code
_entity_poly.pdbx_strand_id
1 'polypeptide(L)'
;MEIQNITPDELSIKIVQGQKFYLIDTLPEDHFQEVRLPGSRNACVYQVNFLSQIRKITEDPDAEIVVYGSSSGSLDSQVAAEKLQRAGYRRIAILRGGIEKWREAGQLLEGSAPDGVGDPLTVLHLEPGTYTLDVRQSIVGWTGRNRNSSHIGAVPFSSGRIAVTESGFSGSLTVDMASLENHNLAGDPLQAVLVDHLKSDDFFLVALFPEATLTISEARLREKPYLTGVNCDIAGELSLRGVSRSLSFPATVTTTSAEISVEAHFDLDRTRWGIIYGSARYFEHLGMHQVFEAITISLRLVLTRA
;
A
#
# COMPACT_ATOMS: atom_id res chain seq x y z
N MET A 1 -3.90 -4.25 36.28
CA MET A 1 -3.50 -2.87 36.61
C MET A 1 -4.06 -1.96 35.53
N GLU A 2 -4.48 -0.76 35.89
CA GLU A 2 -5.06 0.19 34.95
C GLU A 2 -3.96 1.11 34.42
N ILE A 3 -3.91 1.29 33.09
CA ILE A 3 -2.99 2.25 32.47
C ILE A 3 -3.51 3.65 32.78
N GLN A 4 -2.67 4.48 33.41
CA GLN A 4 -3.07 5.84 33.77
C GLN A 4 -2.97 6.77 32.58
N ASN A 5 -3.67 7.90 32.66
CA ASN A 5 -3.57 8.99 31.70
C ASN A 5 -2.99 10.21 32.42
N ILE A 6 -2.19 10.99 31.70
CA ILE A 6 -1.67 12.28 32.16
C ILE A 6 -1.94 13.33 31.08
N THR A 7 -2.34 14.54 31.49
CA THR A 7 -2.54 15.68 30.59
C THR A 7 -1.24 16.43 30.33
N PRO A 8 -1.16 17.25 29.27
CA PRO A 8 0.00 18.10 29.02
C PRO A 8 0.40 18.97 30.22
N ASP A 9 -0.57 19.60 30.89
CA ASP A 9 -0.30 20.47 32.04
C ASP A 9 0.25 19.68 33.24
N GLU A 10 -0.34 18.53 33.56
CA GLU A 10 0.15 17.66 34.64
C GLU A 10 1.56 17.15 34.38
N LEU A 11 1.85 16.75 33.13
CA LEU A 11 3.18 16.29 32.75
C LEU A 11 4.19 17.45 32.79
N SER A 12 3.82 18.64 32.33
CA SER A 12 4.66 19.84 32.42
C SER A 12 5.02 20.18 33.86
N ILE A 13 4.04 20.17 34.77
CA ILE A 13 4.27 20.35 36.21
C ILE A 13 5.21 19.26 36.74
N LYS A 14 5.01 18.00 36.35
CA LYS A 14 5.85 16.87 36.77
C LYS A 14 7.31 17.04 36.33
N ILE A 15 7.54 17.54 35.11
CA ILE A 15 8.86 17.88 34.56
C ILE A 15 9.51 19.03 35.36
N VAL A 16 8.78 20.14 35.54
CA VAL A 16 9.28 21.33 36.26
C VAL A 16 9.62 21.02 37.72
N GLN A 17 8.86 20.14 38.36
CA GLN A 17 9.12 19.68 39.73
C GLN A 17 10.27 18.67 39.84
N GLY A 18 10.87 18.24 38.72
CA GLY A 18 11.99 17.29 38.73
C GLY A 18 11.62 15.91 39.26
N GLN A 19 10.34 15.50 39.12
CA GLN A 19 9.94 14.16 39.55
C GLN A 19 10.65 13.09 38.71
N LYS A 20 10.98 11.95 39.30
CA LYS A 20 11.70 10.87 38.63
C LYS A 20 10.74 9.96 37.85
N PHE A 21 10.84 9.99 36.52
CA PHE A 21 10.14 9.09 35.60
C PHE A 21 10.90 9.02 34.27
N TYR A 22 10.53 8.08 33.40
CA TYR A 22 11.04 7.99 32.03
C TYR A 22 9.98 8.46 31.05
N LEU A 23 10.30 9.46 30.23
CA LEU A 23 9.44 9.95 29.16
C LEU A 23 9.84 9.29 27.84
N ILE A 24 8.92 8.57 27.22
CA ILE A 24 9.17 7.72 26.06
C ILE A 24 8.35 8.19 24.86
N ASP A 25 9.05 8.57 23.78
CA ASP A 25 8.45 8.76 22.47
C ASP A 25 8.28 7.41 21.78
N THR A 26 7.06 7.12 21.32
CA THR A 26 6.71 5.84 20.72
C THR A 26 6.80 5.83 19.19
N LEU A 27 7.11 6.97 18.56
CA LEU A 27 7.15 7.15 17.12
C LEU A 27 8.51 6.74 16.51
N PRO A 28 8.61 6.63 15.17
CA PRO A 28 9.86 6.40 14.46
C PRO A 28 10.96 7.42 14.79
N GLU A 29 12.21 7.00 14.65
CA GLU A 29 13.40 7.79 15.03
C GLU A 29 13.52 9.09 14.22
N ASP A 30 13.21 9.05 12.92
CA ASP A 30 13.16 10.22 12.04
C ASP A 30 12.17 11.27 12.57
N HIS A 31 10.95 10.85 12.93
CA HIS A 31 9.97 11.73 13.57
C HIS A 31 10.49 12.30 14.90
N PHE A 32 11.14 11.48 15.73
CA PHE A 32 11.72 11.91 17.01
C PHE A 32 12.86 12.92 16.88
N GLN A 33 13.64 12.83 15.79
CA GLN A 33 14.67 13.82 15.49
C GLN A 33 14.08 15.16 15.03
N GLU A 34 12.97 15.11 14.30
CA GLU A 34 12.25 16.30 13.85
C GLU A 34 11.52 17.01 14.98
N VAL A 35 10.77 16.27 15.80
CA VAL A 35 9.95 16.82 16.88
C VAL A 35 9.77 15.81 18.02
N ARG A 36 10.01 16.26 19.25
CA ARG A 36 9.85 15.48 20.47
C ARG A 36 9.60 16.35 21.69
N LEU A 37 9.12 15.75 22.78
CA LEU A 37 9.02 16.43 24.07
C LEU A 37 10.41 16.57 24.72
N PRO A 38 10.68 17.65 25.48
CA PRO A 38 11.96 17.85 26.13
C PRO A 38 12.38 16.71 27.06
N GLY A 39 13.62 16.25 26.94
CA GLY A 39 14.18 15.18 27.79
C GLY A 39 13.61 13.77 27.57
N SER A 40 12.79 13.59 26.53
CA SER A 40 12.27 12.27 26.14
C SER A 40 13.35 11.35 25.54
N ARG A 41 13.09 10.04 25.55
CA ARG A 41 13.91 9.02 24.90
C ARG A 41 13.06 8.30 23.84
N ASN A 42 13.62 8.00 22.67
CA ASN A 42 12.90 7.25 21.65
C ASN A 42 12.83 5.75 21.98
N ALA A 43 11.64 5.16 21.81
CA ALA A 43 11.45 3.73 21.65
C ALA A 43 10.29 3.45 20.68
N CYS A 44 10.59 3.28 19.40
CA CYS A 44 9.57 3.10 18.37
C CYS A 44 8.71 1.85 18.58
N VAL A 45 7.40 2.04 18.79
CA VAL A 45 6.45 0.94 19.08
C VAL A 45 6.22 0.01 17.89
N TYR A 46 6.51 0.48 16.66
CA TYR A 46 6.36 -0.30 15.43
C TYR A 46 7.50 -1.31 15.23
N GLN A 47 8.62 -1.16 15.95
CA GLN A 47 9.76 -2.04 15.81
C GLN A 47 9.63 -3.30 16.68
N VAL A 48 10.07 -4.45 16.14
CA VAL A 48 10.03 -5.75 16.84
C VAL A 48 10.84 -5.77 18.14
N ASN A 49 11.86 -4.92 18.24
CA ASN A 49 12.74 -4.81 19.39
C ASN A 49 12.29 -3.73 20.40
N PHE A 50 11.09 -3.16 20.30
CA PHE A 50 10.55 -2.13 21.20
C PHE A 50 10.82 -2.43 22.69
N LEU A 51 10.47 -3.61 23.18
CA LEU A 51 10.68 -3.98 24.60
C LEU A 51 12.17 -4.03 24.98
N SER A 52 13.04 -4.45 24.06
CA SER A 52 14.49 -4.44 24.27
C SER A 52 15.04 -3.02 24.33
N GLN A 53 14.47 -2.07 23.58
CA GLN A 53 14.82 -0.65 23.66
C GLN A 53 14.44 -0.09 25.04
N ILE A 54 13.23 -0.40 25.52
CA ILE A 54 12.77 0.01 26.85
C ILE A 54 13.68 -0.56 27.95
N ARG A 55 14.10 -1.83 27.87
CA ARG A 55 15.02 -2.41 28.87
C ARG A 55 16.37 -1.70 28.95
N LYS A 56 16.89 -1.17 27.82
CA LYS A 56 18.09 -0.31 27.80
C LYS A 56 17.84 1.05 28.45
N ILE A 57 16.59 1.48 28.54
CA ILE A 57 16.18 2.72 29.22
C ILE A 57 16.04 2.48 30.72
N THR A 58 15.31 1.41 31.09
CA THR A 58 15.11 0.96 32.47
C THR A 58 14.82 -0.55 32.53
N GLU A 59 15.58 -1.26 33.34
CA GLU A 59 15.34 -2.66 33.70
C GLU A 59 14.37 -2.81 34.88
N ASP A 60 14.09 -1.71 35.60
CA ASP A 60 13.20 -1.68 36.76
C ASP A 60 11.72 -1.69 36.31
N PRO A 61 10.95 -2.76 36.59
CA PRO A 61 9.53 -2.86 36.24
C PRO A 61 8.63 -1.91 37.04
N ASP A 62 9.12 -1.38 38.17
CA ASP A 62 8.41 -0.47 39.04
C ASP A 62 8.78 1.00 38.79
N ALA A 63 9.71 1.27 37.86
CA ALA A 63 9.99 2.61 37.37
C ALA A 63 8.73 3.22 36.72
N GLU A 64 8.49 4.50 36.98
CA GLU A 64 7.41 5.23 36.34
C GLU A 64 7.78 5.54 34.88
N ILE A 65 6.94 5.10 33.95
CA ILE A 65 7.12 5.31 32.52
C ILE A 65 5.91 6.09 32.00
N VAL A 66 6.16 7.25 31.39
CA VAL A 66 5.17 8.02 30.64
C VAL A 66 5.45 7.81 29.16
N VAL A 67 4.51 7.22 28.43
CA VAL A 67 4.59 7.08 26.97
C VAL A 67 3.76 8.16 26.28
N TYR A 68 4.23 8.62 25.14
CA TYR A 68 3.48 9.49 24.25
C TYR A 68 3.79 9.18 22.79
N GLY A 69 2.98 9.72 21.89
CA GLY A 69 3.17 9.61 20.45
C GLY A 69 2.46 10.75 19.75
N SER A 70 1.81 10.48 18.61
CA SER A 70 1.50 11.57 17.67
C SER A 70 0.35 12.47 18.14
N SER A 71 -0.83 11.90 18.32
CA SER A 71 -2.08 12.66 18.44
C SER A 71 -3.20 11.87 19.11
N SER A 72 -4.34 12.52 19.32
CA SER A 72 -5.57 11.88 19.81
C SER A 72 -6.17 10.86 18.83
N GLY A 73 -5.81 10.92 17.55
CA GLY A 73 -6.28 10.01 16.51
C GLY A 73 -5.43 8.74 16.35
N SER A 74 -4.31 8.63 17.08
CA SER A 74 -3.39 7.51 16.99
C SER A 74 -3.48 6.59 18.20
N LEU A 75 -3.20 5.31 17.99
CA LEU A 75 -3.13 4.28 19.05
C LEU A 75 -1.68 3.94 19.45
N ASP A 76 -0.68 4.63 18.91
CA ASP A 76 0.76 4.37 19.17
C ASP A 76 1.09 4.20 20.67
N SER A 77 0.66 5.16 21.48
CA SER A 77 0.95 5.24 22.91
C SER A 77 0.16 4.21 23.71
N GLN A 78 -1.07 3.93 23.29
CA GLN A 78 -1.88 2.87 23.88
C GLN A 78 -1.25 1.49 23.62
N VAL A 79 -0.86 1.22 22.37
CA VAL A 79 -0.19 -0.03 21.99
C VAL A 79 1.13 -0.19 22.75
N ALA A 80 1.91 0.90 22.91
CA ALA A 80 3.14 0.90 23.68
C ALA A 80 2.87 0.56 25.15
N ALA A 81 1.90 1.24 25.79
CA ALA A 81 1.53 0.99 27.18
C ALA A 81 1.05 -0.44 27.43
N GLU A 82 0.24 -1.00 26.52
CA GLU A 82 -0.20 -2.39 26.60
C GLU A 82 0.96 -3.39 26.46
N LYS A 83 1.92 -3.13 25.55
CA LYS A 83 3.13 -3.94 25.41
C LYS A 83 3.98 -3.91 26.69
N LEU A 84 4.17 -2.73 27.28
CA LEU A 84 4.89 -2.56 28.54
C LEU A 84 4.21 -3.30 29.69
N GLN A 85 2.88 -3.18 29.80
CA GLN A 85 2.11 -3.86 30.83
C GLN A 85 2.23 -5.39 30.71
N ARG A 86 2.09 -5.94 29.50
CA ARG A 86 2.28 -7.38 29.25
C ARG A 86 3.70 -7.85 29.56
N ALA A 87 4.70 -6.96 29.42
CA ALA A 87 6.09 -7.23 29.76
C ALA A 87 6.41 -7.10 31.27
N GLY A 88 5.43 -6.71 32.09
CA GLY A 88 5.55 -6.68 33.55
C GLY A 88 5.80 -5.29 34.16
N TYR A 89 5.89 -4.22 33.35
CA TYR A 89 5.99 -2.87 33.88
C TYR A 89 4.67 -2.45 34.54
N ARG A 90 4.76 -1.87 35.75
CA ARG A 90 3.60 -1.66 36.63
C ARG A 90 3.09 -0.23 36.69
N ARG A 91 3.97 0.75 36.49
CA ARG A 91 3.67 2.19 36.61
C ARG A 91 3.76 2.88 35.25
N ILE A 92 2.69 2.75 34.47
CA ILE A 92 2.63 3.27 33.11
C ILE A 92 1.54 4.35 33.01
N ALA A 93 1.89 5.50 32.45
CA ALA A 93 0.96 6.55 32.09
C ALA A 93 1.06 6.90 30.59
N ILE A 94 -0.06 7.29 29.98
CA ILE A 94 -0.12 7.79 28.60
C ILE A 94 -0.35 9.31 28.63
N LEU A 95 0.48 10.07 27.92
CA LEU A 95 0.21 11.48 27.64
C LEU A 95 -0.97 11.59 26.67
N ARG A 96 -2.09 12.12 27.14
CA ARG A 96 -3.29 12.25 26.31
C ARG A 96 -3.07 13.22 25.16
N GLY A 97 -3.39 12.74 23.96
CA GLY A 97 -3.31 13.54 22.73
C GLY A 97 -1.90 13.81 22.23
N GLY A 98 -0.88 13.18 22.83
CA GLY A 98 0.48 13.15 22.30
C GLY A 98 1.11 14.53 22.08
N ILE A 99 1.96 14.61 21.05
CA ILE A 99 2.65 15.83 20.63
C ILE A 99 1.66 16.94 20.22
N GLU A 100 0.55 16.59 19.56
CA GLU A 100 -0.48 17.54 19.14
C GLU A 100 -1.02 18.35 20.33
N LYS A 101 -1.50 17.67 21.38
CA LYS A 101 -2.04 18.36 22.56
C LYS A 101 -0.96 19.03 23.42
N TRP A 102 0.26 18.49 23.42
CA TRP A 102 1.41 19.17 24.04
C TRP A 102 1.67 20.53 23.39
N ARG A 103 1.66 20.57 22.05
CA ARG A 103 1.84 21.81 21.27
C ARG A 103 0.68 22.79 21.47
N GLU A 104 -0.56 22.33 21.42
CA GLU A 104 -1.74 23.18 21.68
C GLU A 104 -1.72 23.82 23.07
N ALA A 105 -1.14 23.14 24.06
CA ALA A 105 -0.95 23.66 25.41
C ALA A 105 0.19 24.72 25.51
N GLY A 106 0.81 25.09 24.40
CA GLY A 106 1.89 26.09 24.34
C GLY A 106 3.20 25.63 24.97
N GLN A 107 3.37 24.32 25.17
CA GLN A 107 4.57 23.76 25.75
C GLN A 107 5.68 23.63 24.70
N LEU A 108 6.94 23.78 25.12
CA LEU A 108 8.09 23.70 24.22
C LEU A 108 8.32 22.28 23.69
N LEU A 109 8.75 22.20 22.44
CA LEU A 109 9.18 20.99 21.76
C LEU A 109 10.65 21.12 21.36
N GLU A 110 11.35 19.99 21.24
CA GLU A 110 12.73 19.90 20.74
C GLU A 110 12.78 19.20 19.39
N GLY A 111 13.86 19.39 18.63
CA GLY A 111 14.12 18.69 17.38
C GLY A 111 14.62 19.62 16.27
N SER A 112 14.76 19.10 15.05
CA SER A 112 15.15 19.91 13.88
C SER A 112 14.00 20.73 13.30
N ALA A 113 12.75 20.38 13.60
CA ALA A 113 11.54 21.05 13.11
C ALA A 113 10.40 21.08 14.17
N PRO A 114 10.64 21.58 15.39
CA PRO A 114 9.69 21.46 16.51
C PRO A 114 8.33 22.15 16.28
N ASP A 115 8.34 23.24 15.51
CA ASP A 115 7.15 24.04 15.16
C ASP A 115 6.41 23.48 13.93
N GLY A 116 6.95 22.46 13.27
CA GLY A 116 6.35 21.84 12.09
C GLY A 116 5.05 21.11 12.44
N VAL A 117 3.98 21.42 11.71
CA VAL A 117 2.78 20.57 11.66
C VAL A 117 3.04 19.52 10.60
N GLY A 118 3.57 18.37 11.00
CA GLY A 118 3.86 17.26 10.09
C GLY A 118 2.60 16.65 9.49
N ASP A 119 2.72 16.07 8.29
CA ASP A 119 1.68 15.22 7.71
C ASP A 119 1.66 13.88 8.47
N PRO A 120 0.52 13.45 9.04
CA PRO A 120 0.44 12.17 9.72
C PRO A 120 0.56 10.97 8.75
N LEU A 121 0.62 11.20 7.44
CA LEU A 121 0.76 10.18 6.39
C LEU A 121 -0.32 9.10 6.51
N THR A 122 -1.56 9.52 6.74
CA THR A 122 -2.68 8.58 6.91
C THR A 122 -3.49 8.41 5.65
N VAL A 123 -3.66 9.47 4.87
CA VAL A 123 -4.48 9.50 3.66
C VAL A 123 -3.65 9.93 2.46
N LEU A 124 -4.06 9.46 1.28
CA LEU A 124 -3.42 9.79 0.03
C LEU A 124 -3.70 11.23 -0.38
N HIS A 125 -2.63 11.95 -0.72
CA HIS A 125 -2.66 13.26 -1.36
C HIS A 125 -1.95 13.17 -2.71
N LEU A 126 -2.67 13.42 -3.80
CA LEU A 126 -2.10 13.38 -5.14
C LEU A 126 -1.73 14.79 -5.60
N GLU A 127 -0.48 14.93 -6.06
CA GLU A 127 0.00 16.19 -6.65
C GLU A 127 -0.46 16.32 -8.10
N PRO A 128 -1.26 17.36 -8.46
CA PRO A 128 -1.73 17.55 -9.81
C PRO A 128 -0.59 17.67 -10.82
N GLY A 129 -0.75 17.02 -11.97
CA GLY A 129 0.30 17.00 -12.98
C GLY A 129 0.15 15.88 -13.98
N THR A 130 1.16 15.71 -14.81
CA THR A 130 1.24 14.60 -15.75
C THR A 130 2.35 13.65 -15.33
N TYR A 131 2.05 12.36 -15.38
CA TYR A 131 2.97 11.30 -14.99
C TYR A 131 3.10 10.31 -16.12
N THR A 132 4.31 9.79 -16.30
CA THR A 132 4.64 8.78 -17.30
C THR A 132 4.97 7.48 -16.58
N LEU A 133 4.53 6.37 -17.14
CA LEU A 133 4.77 5.04 -16.59
C LEU A 133 6.27 4.68 -16.69
N ASP A 134 6.86 4.24 -15.58
CA ASP A 134 8.13 3.52 -15.60
C ASP A 134 7.86 2.06 -16.00
N VAL A 135 8.09 1.76 -17.28
CA VAL A 135 7.87 0.43 -17.86
C VAL A 135 8.74 -0.67 -17.24
N ARG A 136 9.86 -0.31 -16.59
CA ARG A 136 10.77 -1.30 -15.97
C ARG A 136 10.31 -1.71 -14.58
N GLN A 137 9.56 -0.84 -13.90
CA GLN A 137 9.05 -1.08 -12.55
C GLN A 137 7.55 -1.41 -12.53
N SER A 138 6.89 -1.31 -13.68
CA SER A 138 5.48 -1.61 -13.86
C SER A 138 5.29 -2.96 -14.55
N ILE A 139 4.28 -3.73 -14.13
CA ILE A 139 4.02 -5.06 -14.68
C ILE A 139 2.55 -5.46 -14.54
N VAL A 140 2.06 -6.25 -15.51
CA VAL A 140 0.81 -7.00 -15.39
C VAL A 140 1.13 -8.47 -15.16
N GLY A 141 0.87 -8.97 -13.95
CA GLY A 141 0.85 -10.39 -13.65
C GLY A 141 -0.50 -11.00 -14.00
N TRP A 142 -0.50 -12.23 -14.51
CA TRP A 142 -1.72 -12.97 -14.84
C TRP A 142 -1.70 -14.39 -14.26
N THR A 143 -2.87 -14.92 -13.92
CA THR A 143 -3.07 -16.33 -13.58
C THR A 143 -4.28 -16.90 -14.30
N GLY A 144 -4.03 -17.86 -15.20
CA GLY A 144 -5.04 -18.66 -15.88
C GLY A 144 -5.20 -20.03 -15.20
N ARG A 145 -6.40 -20.60 -15.22
CA ARG A 145 -6.69 -21.86 -14.52
C ARG A 145 -7.54 -22.79 -15.40
N ASN A 146 -7.33 -24.08 -15.20
CA ASN A 146 -8.25 -25.13 -15.64
C ASN A 146 -8.61 -26.02 -14.45
N ARG A 147 -9.31 -27.14 -14.71
CA ARG A 147 -9.72 -28.09 -13.67
C ARG A 147 -8.55 -28.70 -12.88
N ASN A 148 -7.37 -28.84 -13.49
CA ASN A 148 -6.27 -29.66 -13.01
C ASN A 148 -5.01 -28.85 -12.67
N SER A 149 -4.86 -27.64 -13.21
CA SER A 149 -3.65 -26.84 -13.10
C SER A 149 -3.93 -25.33 -13.19
N SER A 150 -2.91 -24.55 -12.87
CA SER A 150 -2.84 -23.13 -13.12
C SER A 150 -1.54 -22.76 -13.82
N HIS A 151 -1.59 -21.68 -14.58
CA HIS A 151 -0.42 -21.07 -15.20
C HIS A 151 -0.33 -19.61 -14.75
N ILE A 152 0.88 -19.19 -14.44
CA ILE A 152 1.20 -17.85 -13.94
C ILE A 152 2.23 -17.26 -14.88
N GLY A 153 2.05 -15.99 -15.22
CA GLY A 153 2.99 -15.28 -16.07
C GLY A 153 2.84 -13.77 -15.94
N ALA A 154 3.47 -13.05 -16.85
CA ALA A 154 3.37 -11.60 -16.92
C ALA A 154 3.31 -11.09 -18.36
N VAL A 155 2.88 -9.84 -18.48
CA VAL A 155 2.94 -9.04 -19.72
C VAL A 155 3.54 -7.68 -19.37
N PRO A 156 4.66 -7.27 -20.00
CA PRO A 156 5.29 -5.98 -19.74
C PRO A 156 4.50 -4.83 -20.36
N PHE A 157 4.67 -3.63 -19.79
CA PHE A 157 4.15 -2.41 -20.37
C PHE A 157 5.06 -1.90 -21.49
N SER A 158 4.47 -1.40 -22.57
CA SER A 158 5.19 -0.67 -23.63
C SER A 158 5.19 0.84 -23.38
N SER A 159 4.12 1.38 -22.81
CA SER A 159 3.99 2.80 -22.49
C SER A 159 2.82 3.07 -21.53
N GLY A 160 2.80 4.27 -20.96
CA GLY A 160 1.65 4.75 -20.21
C GLY A 160 1.80 6.20 -19.80
N ARG A 161 0.68 6.92 -19.72
CA ARG A 161 0.63 8.32 -19.29
C ARG A 161 -0.69 8.59 -18.59
N ILE A 162 -0.63 9.26 -17.44
CA ILE A 162 -1.81 9.70 -16.71
C ILE A 162 -1.75 11.20 -16.43
N ALA A 163 -2.92 11.83 -16.42
CA ALA A 163 -3.15 13.16 -15.87
C ALA A 163 -3.77 13.01 -14.48
N VAL A 164 -3.17 13.66 -13.50
CA VAL A 164 -3.56 13.63 -12.10
C VAL A 164 -4.21 14.95 -11.73
N THR A 165 -5.32 14.86 -10.99
CA THR A 165 -6.01 15.96 -10.33
C THR A 165 -6.08 15.68 -8.83
N GLU A 166 -6.58 16.63 -8.04
CA GLU A 166 -6.79 16.44 -6.60
C GLU A 166 -7.80 15.31 -6.31
N SER A 167 -8.70 15.02 -7.24
CA SER A 167 -9.78 14.03 -7.07
C SER A 167 -9.45 12.63 -7.59
N GLY A 168 -8.30 12.46 -8.26
CA GLY A 168 -8.00 11.21 -8.96
C GLY A 168 -7.07 11.36 -10.16
N PHE A 169 -7.20 10.43 -11.10
CA PHE A 169 -6.44 10.48 -12.36
C PHE A 169 -7.18 9.83 -13.53
N SER A 170 -6.74 10.14 -14.75
CA SER A 170 -7.20 9.51 -15.99
C SER A 170 -6.03 9.36 -16.96
N GLY A 171 -6.14 8.52 -17.98
CA GLY A 171 -5.02 8.31 -18.89
C GLY A 171 -5.10 7.02 -19.68
N SER A 172 -3.95 6.56 -20.15
CA SER A 172 -3.83 5.33 -20.93
C SER A 172 -2.58 4.55 -20.56
N LEU A 173 -2.72 3.23 -20.54
CA LEU A 173 -1.65 2.27 -20.28
C LEU A 173 -1.68 1.21 -21.38
N THR A 174 -0.53 0.90 -21.97
CA THR A 174 -0.41 -0.08 -23.06
C THR A 174 0.59 -1.18 -22.68
N VAL A 175 0.19 -2.43 -22.88
CA VAL A 175 1.04 -3.61 -22.70
C VAL A 175 1.45 -4.20 -24.04
N ASP A 176 2.67 -4.75 -24.07
CA ASP A 176 3.22 -5.47 -25.21
C ASP A 176 2.85 -6.96 -25.12
N MET A 177 1.84 -7.37 -25.88
CA MET A 177 1.35 -8.75 -25.91
C MET A 177 2.33 -9.70 -26.62
N ALA A 178 3.23 -9.18 -27.46
CA ALA A 178 4.29 -9.98 -28.09
C ALA A 178 5.33 -10.44 -27.05
N SER A 179 5.49 -9.68 -25.96
CA SER A 179 6.36 -10.02 -24.84
C SER A 179 5.64 -10.72 -23.69
N LEU A 180 4.50 -11.37 -23.94
CA LEU A 180 3.83 -12.22 -22.96
C LEU A 180 4.70 -13.42 -22.55
N GLU A 181 4.81 -13.66 -21.25
CA GLU A 181 5.63 -14.72 -20.66
C GLU A 181 4.81 -15.64 -19.74
N ASN A 182 5.26 -16.89 -19.60
CA ASN A 182 4.83 -17.83 -18.54
C ASN A 182 6.01 -18.06 -17.59
N HIS A 183 5.78 -18.01 -16.29
CA HIS A 183 6.83 -18.13 -15.27
C HIS A 183 6.88 -19.52 -14.63
N ASN A 184 5.71 -20.13 -14.36
CA ASN A 184 5.66 -21.34 -13.55
C ASN A 184 6.02 -22.64 -14.29
N LEU A 185 6.23 -22.58 -15.61
CA LEU A 185 6.82 -23.65 -16.41
C LEU A 185 8.27 -23.35 -16.80
N ALA A 186 8.96 -22.41 -16.15
CA ALA A 186 10.33 -22.07 -16.50
C ALA A 186 11.24 -23.32 -16.55
N GLY A 187 11.85 -23.55 -17.72
CA GLY A 187 12.72 -24.70 -17.98
C GLY A 187 11.99 -25.97 -18.47
N ASP A 188 10.66 -25.98 -18.51
CA ASP A 188 9.86 -27.05 -19.09
C ASP A 188 9.62 -26.78 -20.59
N PRO A 189 9.80 -27.77 -21.49
CA PRO A 189 9.47 -27.62 -22.92
C PRO A 189 8.05 -27.16 -23.21
N LEU A 190 7.08 -27.44 -22.32
CA LEU A 190 5.69 -26.99 -22.44
C LEU A 190 5.53 -25.48 -22.27
N GLN A 191 6.52 -24.77 -21.71
CA GLN A 191 6.47 -23.32 -21.57
C GLN A 191 6.31 -22.63 -22.93
N ALA A 192 7.13 -23.01 -23.91
CA ALA A 192 7.06 -22.46 -25.26
C ALA A 192 5.72 -22.80 -25.93
N VAL A 193 5.27 -24.05 -25.81
CA VAL A 193 3.99 -24.52 -26.36
C VAL A 193 2.82 -23.71 -25.81
N LEU A 194 2.80 -23.47 -24.49
CA LEU A 194 1.76 -22.67 -23.85
C LEU A 194 1.81 -21.22 -24.33
N VAL A 195 2.99 -20.58 -24.36
CA VAL A 195 3.12 -19.18 -24.78
C VAL A 195 2.69 -19.01 -26.24
N ASP A 196 3.10 -19.92 -27.13
CA ASP A 196 2.69 -19.90 -28.54
C ASP A 196 1.17 -20.06 -28.68
N HIS A 197 0.56 -20.96 -27.88
CA HIS A 197 -0.89 -21.13 -27.88
C HIS A 197 -1.63 -19.90 -27.37
N LEU A 198 -1.16 -19.26 -26.29
CA LEU A 198 -1.75 -18.01 -25.80
C LEU A 198 -1.63 -16.88 -26.84
N LYS A 199 -0.58 -16.86 -27.66
CA LYS A 199 -0.39 -15.86 -28.71
C LYS A 199 -1.22 -16.12 -29.98
N SER A 200 -1.71 -17.35 -30.17
CA SER A 200 -2.50 -17.77 -31.33
C SER A 200 -3.91 -17.17 -31.38
N ASP A 201 -4.64 -17.46 -32.45
CA ASP A 201 -6.03 -17.04 -32.69
C ASP A 201 -7.04 -17.64 -31.69
N ASP A 202 -6.71 -18.78 -31.06
CA ASP A 202 -7.48 -19.36 -29.97
C ASP A 202 -7.58 -18.42 -28.75
N PHE A 203 -6.53 -17.60 -28.55
CA PHE A 203 -6.41 -16.69 -27.40
C PHE A 203 -6.23 -15.24 -27.84
N PHE A 204 -5.05 -14.65 -27.66
CA PHE A 204 -4.87 -13.20 -27.77
C PHE A 204 -4.67 -12.70 -29.20
N LEU A 205 -4.47 -13.61 -30.17
CA LEU A 205 -4.31 -13.30 -31.59
C LEU A 205 -3.26 -12.19 -31.83
N VAL A 206 -2.10 -12.36 -31.19
CA VAL A 206 -1.06 -11.32 -31.04
C VAL A 206 -0.50 -10.86 -32.38
N ALA A 207 -0.51 -11.73 -33.40
CA ALA A 207 -0.08 -11.37 -34.75
C ALA A 207 -0.90 -10.22 -35.38
N LEU A 208 -2.19 -10.07 -35.01
CA LEU A 208 -3.03 -8.96 -35.46
C LEU A 208 -3.22 -7.88 -34.38
N PHE A 209 -3.10 -8.27 -33.11
CA PHE A 209 -3.28 -7.38 -31.96
C PHE A 209 -2.05 -7.46 -31.03
N PRO A 210 -0.92 -6.87 -31.44
CA PRO A 210 0.33 -6.97 -30.69
C PRO A 210 0.32 -6.18 -29.37
N GLU A 211 -0.65 -5.29 -29.19
CA GLU A 211 -0.82 -4.48 -27.98
C GLU A 211 -2.22 -4.65 -27.40
N ALA A 212 -2.32 -4.46 -26.08
CA ALA A 212 -3.60 -4.24 -25.39
C ALA A 212 -3.51 -2.94 -24.59
N THR A 213 -4.61 -2.18 -24.55
CA THR A 213 -4.63 -0.83 -23.97
C THR A 213 -5.77 -0.70 -22.98
N LEU A 214 -5.45 -0.20 -21.78
CA LEU A 214 -6.43 0.27 -20.82
C LEU A 214 -6.50 1.80 -20.88
N THR A 215 -7.62 2.32 -21.37
CA THR A 215 -7.95 3.75 -21.29
C THR A 215 -8.72 3.99 -19.99
N ILE A 216 -8.08 4.64 -19.03
CA ILE A 216 -8.66 5.00 -17.74
C ILE A 216 -9.46 6.29 -17.94
N SER A 217 -10.79 6.18 -17.88
CA SER A 217 -11.67 7.34 -17.93
C SER A 217 -11.70 8.08 -16.59
N GLU A 218 -11.65 7.33 -15.48
CA GLU A 218 -11.67 7.88 -14.13
C GLU A 218 -11.02 6.89 -13.16
N ALA A 219 -10.08 7.37 -12.36
CA ALA A 219 -9.60 6.73 -11.14
C ALA A 219 -9.98 7.62 -9.97
N ARG A 220 -11.10 7.30 -9.31
CA ARG A 220 -11.72 8.14 -8.28
C ARG A 220 -11.17 7.78 -6.91
N LEU A 221 -10.65 8.77 -6.19
CA LEU A 221 -10.27 8.57 -4.79
C LEU A 221 -11.50 8.33 -3.91
N ARG A 222 -11.39 7.41 -2.96
CA ARG A 222 -12.44 7.17 -1.96
C ARG A 222 -12.45 8.29 -0.92
N GLU A 223 -13.58 8.48 -0.26
CA GLU A 223 -13.80 9.59 0.71
C GLU A 223 -12.71 9.68 1.78
N LYS A 224 -12.21 8.54 2.27
CA LYS A 224 -11.05 8.44 3.16
C LYS A 224 -10.00 7.55 2.52
N PRO A 225 -9.08 8.11 1.71
CA PRO A 225 -8.18 7.31 0.92
C PRO A 225 -6.97 6.88 1.76
N TYR A 226 -7.18 6.03 2.77
CA TYR A 226 -6.11 5.59 3.67
C TYR A 226 -4.97 4.91 2.89
N LEU A 227 -3.71 5.20 3.24
CA LEU A 227 -2.53 4.72 2.50
C LEU A 227 -2.34 3.20 2.55
N THR A 228 -2.93 2.51 3.53
CA THR A 228 -2.77 1.07 3.75
C THR A 228 -3.95 0.23 3.27
N GLY A 229 -4.97 0.85 2.70
CA GLY A 229 -6.17 0.17 2.21
C GLY A 229 -6.50 0.54 0.78
N VAL A 230 -7.49 -0.15 0.21
CA VAL A 230 -8.06 0.23 -1.07
C VAL A 230 -8.63 1.63 -0.96
N ASN A 231 -8.03 2.55 -1.72
CA ASN A 231 -8.26 3.98 -1.61
C ASN A 231 -8.67 4.64 -2.94
N CYS A 232 -8.71 3.85 -4.02
CA CYS A 232 -9.10 4.30 -5.35
C CYS A 232 -9.98 3.26 -6.04
N ASP A 233 -10.99 3.73 -6.79
CA ASP A 233 -11.77 2.92 -7.71
C ASP A 233 -11.46 3.34 -9.14
N ILE A 234 -10.84 2.45 -9.91
CA ILE A 234 -10.44 2.69 -11.30
C ILE A 234 -11.55 2.19 -12.23
N ALA A 235 -11.91 3.00 -13.21
CA ALA A 235 -12.85 2.68 -14.27
C ALA A 235 -12.31 3.15 -15.63
N GLY A 236 -12.54 2.33 -16.64
CA GLY A 236 -12.08 2.61 -17.98
C GLY A 236 -12.55 1.58 -19.00
N GLU A 237 -11.90 1.59 -20.14
CA GLU A 237 -12.12 0.65 -21.22
C GLU A 237 -10.83 -0.13 -21.50
N LEU A 238 -10.91 -1.45 -21.45
CA LEU A 238 -9.84 -2.34 -21.89
C LEU A 238 -10.12 -2.75 -23.34
N SER A 239 -9.20 -2.39 -24.23
CA SER A 239 -9.10 -2.92 -25.59
C SER A 239 -8.14 -4.11 -25.60
N LEU A 240 -8.68 -5.30 -25.89
CA LEU A 240 -7.95 -6.56 -25.90
C LEU A 240 -8.47 -7.41 -27.06
N ARG A 241 -7.56 -7.93 -27.89
CA ARG A 241 -7.89 -8.74 -29.08
C ARG A 241 -8.90 -8.05 -30.01
N GLY A 242 -8.72 -6.74 -30.23
CA GLY A 242 -9.59 -5.94 -31.10
C GLY A 242 -11.00 -5.67 -30.55
N VAL A 243 -11.31 -6.08 -29.32
CA VAL A 243 -12.59 -5.82 -28.67
C VAL A 243 -12.37 -4.85 -27.51
N SER A 244 -13.18 -3.80 -27.46
CA SER A 244 -13.22 -2.86 -26.34
C SER A 244 -14.40 -3.14 -25.42
N ARG A 245 -14.15 -3.24 -24.11
CA ARG A 245 -15.19 -3.36 -23.07
C ARG A 245 -14.81 -2.58 -21.82
N SER A 246 -15.84 -2.13 -21.11
CA SER A 246 -15.68 -1.49 -19.81
C SER A 246 -15.03 -2.44 -18.80
N LEU A 247 -14.11 -1.89 -18.01
CA LEU A 247 -13.44 -2.57 -16.91
C LEU A 247 -13.39 -1.61 -15.72
N SER A 248 -13.66 -2.14 -14.53
CA SER A 248 -13.49 -1.40 -13.29
C SER A 248 -12.98 -2.32 -12.19
N PHE A 249 -12.08 -1.79 -11.37
CA PHE A 249 -11.46 -2.52 -10.28
C PHE A 249 -10.99 -1.57 -9.16
N PRO A 250 -10.98 -2.05 -7.91
CA PRO A 250 -10.36 -1.34 -6.80
C PRO A 250 -8.83 -1.35 -6.90
N ALA A 251 -8.19 -0.29 -6.41
CA ALA A 251 -6.74 -0.18 -6.29
C ALA A 251 -6.31 0.47 -4.98
N THR A 252 -5.10 0.14 -4.56
CA THR A 252 -4.36 0.86 -3.53
C THR A 252 -3.33 1.74 -4.24
N VAL A 253 -3.41 3.04 -3.99
CA VAL A 253 -2.50 4.05 -4.54
C VAL A 253 -1.69 4.64 -3.41
N THR A 254 -0.38 4.71 -3.60
CA THR A 254 0.55 5.39 -2.69
C THR A 254 1.36 6.39 -3.47
N THR A 255 1.90 7.40 -2.79
CA THR A 255 2.70 8.43 -3.44
C THR A 255 3.88 8.82 -2.57
N THR A 256 4.96 9.20 -3.24
CA THR A 256 6.03 10.01 -2.66
C THR A 256 5.99 11.39 -3.31
N SER A 257 6.97 12.25 -3.03
CA SER A 257 7.08 13.56 -3.68
C SER A 257 7.38 13.49 -5.19
N ALA A 258 7.82 12.34 -5.72
CA ALA A 258 8.25 12.20 -7.11
C ALA A 258 7.52 11.11 -7.90
N GLU A 259 6.83 10.21 -7.21
CA GLU A 259 6.33 8.95 -7.78
C GLU A 259 4.96 8.59 -7.24
N ILE A 260 4.10 8.09 -8.13
CA ILE A 260 2.83 7.43 -7.79
C ILE A 260 3.01 5.93 -8.04
N SER A 261 2.68 5.14 -7.02
CA SER A 261 2.62 3.68 -7.10
C SER A 261 1.16 3.23 -7.02
N VAL A 262 0.75 2.30 -7.89
CA VAL A 262 -0.60 1.73 -7.92
C VAL A 262 -0.51 0.22 -7.88
N GLU A 263 -1.22 -0.40 -6.94
CA GLU A 263 -1.39 -1.86 -6.87
C GLU A 263 -2.87 -2.24 -6.96
N ALA A 264 -3.18 -3.26 -7.76
CA ALA A 264 -4.53 -3.80 -7.86
C ALA A 264 -4.54 -5.31 -8.10
N HIS A 265 -5.57 -5.98 -7.57
CA HIS A 265 -5.80 -7.41 -7.76
C HIS A 265 -7.28 -7.64 -8.06
N PHE A 266 -7.59 -8.24 -9.21
CA PHE A 266 -8.97 -8.47 -9.63
C PHE A 266 -9.06 -9.61 -10.67
N ASP A 267 -10.25 -10.14 -10.88
CA ASP A 267 -10.50 -11.15 -11.91
C ASP A 267 -11.15 -10.53 -13.17
N LEU A 268 -10.72 -10.98 -14.33
CA LEU A 268 -11.26 -10.63 -15.65
C LEU A 268 -11.94 -11.86 -16.26
N ASP A 269 -13.20 -11.75 -16.70
CA ASP A 269 -13.82 -12.77 -17.56
C ASP A 269 -13.33 -12.57 -19.01
N ARG A 270 -12.42 -13.44 -19.47
CA ARG A 270 -11.80 -13.37 -20.80
C ARG A 270 -12.79 -13.48 -21.96
N THR A 271 -13.95 -14.12 -21.75
CA THR A 271 -14.95 -14.35 -22.80
C THR A 271 -15.62 -13.06 -23.25
N ARG A 272 -15.63 -12.02 -22.39
CA ARG A 272 -16.13 -10.68 -22.73
C ARG A 272 -15.37 -10.02 -23.87
N TRP A 273 -14.12 -10.44 -24.11
CA TRP A 273 -13.24 -10.01 -25.20
C TRP A 273 -13.12 -11.06 -26.32
N GLY A 274 -14.04 -12.03 -26.37
CA GLY A 274 -14.10 -13.05 -27.41
C GLY A 274 -13.05 -14.15 -27.30
N ILE A 275 -12.25 -14.16 -26.22
CA ILE A 275 -11.29 -15.24 -25.92
C ILE A 275 -12.10 -16.40 -25.35
N ILE A 276 -12.61 -17.28 -26.21
CA ILE A 276 -13.59 -18.31 -25.81
C ILE A 276 -13.03 -19.73 -25.72
N TYR A 277 -11.81 -19.99 -26.19
CA TYR A 277 -11.19 -21.33 -26.18
C TYR A 277 -11.37 -22.03 -24.83
N GLY A 278 -11.82 -23.28 -24.81
CA GLY A 278 -11.95 -24.04 -23.57
C GLY A 278 -13.08 -23.64 -22.62
N SER A 279 -13.94 -22.68 -22.99
CA SER A 279 -15.11 -22.32 -22.20
C SER A 279 -16.31 -23.22 -22.51
N ALA A 280 -16.87 -23.82 -21.46
CA ALA A 280 -18.06 -24.66 -21.57
C ALA A 280 -19.35 -23.86 -21.86
N ARG A 281 -19.29 -22.53 -21.88
CA ARG A 281 -20.40 -21.68 -22.34
C ARG A 281 -20.59 -21.73 -23.87
N TYR A 282 -19.53 -22.09 -24.61
CA TYR A 282 -19.49 -22.04 -26.07
C TYR A 282 -19.19 -23.39 -26.72
N PHE A 283 -18.61 -24.32 -25.97
CA PHE A 283 -18.14 -25.60 -26.49
C PHE A 283 -18.57 -26.77 -25.61
N GLU A 284 -18.74 -27.93 -26.23
CA GLU A 284 -19.07 -29.19 -25.57
C GLU A 284 -17.91 -30.19 -25.71
N HIS A 285 -17.93 -31.27 -24.91
CA HIS A 285 -16.94 -32.35 -24.96
C HIS A 285 -15.46 -31.93 -24.86
N LEU A 286 -15.19 -30.84 -24.12
CA LEU A 286 -13.87 -30.19 -24.04
C LEU A 286 -12.74 -31.06 -23.46
N GLY A 287 -13.03 -32.07 -22.63
CA GLY A 287 -12.00 -32.92 -22.02
C GLY A 287 -10.92 -32.11 -21.30
N MET A 288 -9.66 -32.31 -21.69
CA MET A 288 -8.50 -31.61 -21.11
C MET A 288 -8.32 -30.16 -21.59
N HIS A 289 -9.12 -29.72 -22.57
CA HIS A 289 -9.08 -28.36 -23.12
C HIS A 289 -9.95 -27.37 -22.33
N GLN A 290 -10.56 -27.80 -21.22
CA GLN A 290 -11.31 -26.89 -20.35
C GLN A 290 -10.39 -25.81 -19.79
N VAL A 291 -10.79 -24.55 -19.90
CA VAL A 291 -10.06 -23.40 -19.34
C VAL A 291 -11.10 -22.47 -18.74
N PHE A 292 -10.92 -22.06 -17.48
CA PHE A 292 -11.87 -21.20 -16.80
C PHE A 292 -11.91 -19.80 -17.41
N GLU A 293 -13.05 -19.15 -17.28
CA GLU A 293 -13.28 -17.81 -17.84
C GLU A 293 -12.51 -16.72 -17.08
N ALA A 294 -12.38 -16.89 -15.76
CA ALA A 294 -11.70 -15.93 -14.90
C ALA A 294 -10.17 -16.01 -15.05
N ILE A 295 -9.56 -14.88 -15.39
CA ILE A 295 -8.12 -14.64 -15.33
C ILE A 295 -7.87 -13.71 -14.14
N THR A 296 -7.06 -14.11 -13.18
CA THR A 296 -6.65 -13.21 -12.10
C THR A 296 -5.56 -12.30 -12.60
N ILE A 297 -5.75 -10.99 -12.44
CA ILE A 297 -4.80 -9.94 -12.77
C ILE A 297 -4.20 -9.40 -11.47
N SER A 298 -2.89 -9.28 -11.46
CA SER A 298 -2.13 -8.50 -10.46
C SER A 298 -1.44 -7.37 -11.20
N LEU A 299 -1.77 -6.14 -10.83
CA LEU A 299 -1.28 -4.93 -11.47
C LEU A 299 -0.35 -4.21 -10.52
N ARG A 300 0.85 -3.87 -10.98
CA ARG A 300 1.74 -2.93 -10.31
C ARG A 300 2.14 -1.85 -11.31
N LEU A 301 1.86 -0.60 -10.98
CA LEU A 301 2.27 0.57 -11.76
C LEU A 301 3.17 1.45 -10.92
N VAL A 302 4.22 1.95 -11.54
CA VAL A 302 5.09 3.01 -11.01
C VAL A 302 5.09 4.12 -12.03
N LEU A 303 4.68 5.32 -11.62
CA LEU A 303 4.56 6.48 -12.49
C LEU A 303 5.36 7.65 -11.92
N THR A 304 6.23 8.21 -12.74
CA THR A 304 7.07 9.36 -12.36
C THR A 304 6.57 10.62 -13.04
N ARG A 305 6.74 11.76 -12.39
CA ARG A 305 6.36 13.06 -12.97
C ARG A 305 7.08 13.27 -14.32
N ALA A 306 6.31 13.68 -15.33
CA ALA A 306 6.79 13.93 -16.68
C ALA A 306 7.54 15.27 -16.81
#